data_AF-A0A1U8J6C3-F1
#
_entry.id   AF-A0A1U8J6C3-F1
#
_cell.length_a   1.000
_cell.length_b   1.000
_cell.length_c   1.000
_cell.angle_alpha   90.00
_cell.angle_beta   90.00
_cell.angle_gamma   90.00
#
_symmetry.space_group_name_H-M   'P 1'
#
loop_
_entity.id
_entity.type
_entity.pdbx_description
1 polymer ?
#
loop_
_entity_poly.entity_id
_entity_poly.type
_entity_poly.pdbx_seq_one_letter_code
_entity_poly.pdbx_strand_id
1 'polypeptide(L)'
;MCRWFYETTMCRKLPFSSRCPEYYLSVLELWWIDCSMERESINALLCFLKLCPNLKRLNITLDPKCYNLPSTGKFSTSVIVPDKLDDLKVVKIEGFANEEKENFMARRLIPLFGENNPVIISKPNGKCLKHLVKMAKLEKKGKYPYKFEMVENVDENFPDHVHINI
;
A
#
# COMPACT_ATOMS: atom_id res chain seq x y z
N MET A 1 7.12 9.77 1.87
CA MET A 1 6.48 10.17 0.60
C MET A 1 5.00 10.41 0.88
N CYS A 2 4.39 11.44 0.28
CA CYS A 2 2.93 11.62 0.35
C CYS A 2 2.34 11.78 -1.04
N ARG A 3 1.05 11.46 -1.19
CA ARG A 3 0.33 11.56 -2.46
C ARG A 3 0.54 12.93 -3.11
N TRP A 4 0.24 14.01 -2.39
CA TRP A 4 0.31 15.36 -2.94
C TRP A 4 1.68 15.70 -3.56
N PHE A 5 2.77 15.36 -2.88
CA PHE A 5 4.11 15.60 -3.40
C PHE A 5 4.37 14.78 -4.69
N TYR A 6 3.91 13.53 -4.72
CA TYR A 6 3.98 12.70 -5.92
C TYR A 6 3.22 13.34 -7.08
N GLU A 7 1.95 13.71 -6.88
CA GLU A 7 1.08 14.24 -7.94
C GLU A 7 1.57 15.58 -8.51
N THR A 8 2.10 16.44 -7.66
CA THR A 8 2.50 17.81 -8.05
C THR A 8 3.89 17.86 -8.64
N THR A 9 4.82 17.06 -8.12
CA THR A 9 6.25 17.21 -8.42
C THR A 9 6.77 16.14 -9.37
N MET A 10 6.43 14.87 -9.12
CA MET A 10 6.97 13.75 -9.90
C MET A 10 6.08 13.40 -11.08
N CYS A 11 4.76 13.37 -10.88
CA CYS A 11 3.80 13.00 -11.93
C CYS A 11 3.81 13.98 -13.11
N ARG A 12 4.04 15.28 -12.87
CA ARG A 12 4.13 16.26 -13.98
C ARG A 12 5.27 15.98 -14.96
N LYS A 13 6.29 15.23 -14.52
CA LYS A 13 7.51 14.94 -15.29
C LYS A 13 7.53 13.52 -15.88
N LEU A 14 6.58 12.68 -15.50
CA LEU A 14 6.53 11.27 -15.88
C LEU A 14 5.48 11.06 -16.98
N PRO A 15 5.86 10.53 -18.16
CA PRO A 15 4.87 10.13 -19.15
C PRO A 15 4.10 8.92 -18.61
N PHE A 16 2.85 9.10 -18.18
CA PHE A 16 1.92 8.02 -17.79
C PHE A 16 1.41 7.19 -18.99
N SER A 17 2.12 7.27 -20.11
CA SER A 17 1.89 6.44 -21.29
C SER A 17 2.34 5.02 -20.97
N SER A 18 1.38 4.11 -20.83
CA SER A 18 1.33 2.63 -21.08
C SER A 18 2.60 1.74 -21.11
N ARG A 19 3.81 2.25 -20.92
CA ARG A 19 5.09 1.53 -20.98
C ARG A 19 5.80 1.66 -19.64
N CYS A 20 6.67 0.69 -19.39
CA CYS A 20 7.51 0.63 -18.20
C CYS A 20 8.20 1.98 -17.94
N PRO A 21 8.43 2.34 -16.67
CA PRO A 21 9.13 3.58 -16.33
C PRO A 21 10.48 3.67 -17.06
N GLU A 22 10.81 4.83 -17.60
CA GLU A 22 12.15 5.09 -18.17
C GLU A 22 13.24 5.06 -17.09
N TYR A 23 12.85 5.17 -15.82
CA TYR A 23 13.73 5.14 -14.67
C TYR A 23 13.08 4.50 -13.45
N TYR A 24 13.89 3.74 -12.71
CA TYR A 24 13.53 3.16 -11.42
C TYR A 24 14.21 3.91 -10.28
N LEU A 25 13.50 4.01 -9.15
CA LEU A 25 14.00 4.52 -7.90
C LEU A 25 14.56 3.36 -7.07
N SER A 26 15.80 3.52 -6.57
CA SER A 26 16.44 2.56 -5.67
C SER A 26 15.93 2.72 -4.22
N VAL A 27 14.62 2.53 -4.03
CA VAL A 27 13.95 2.64 -2.71
C VAL A 27 13.74 1.24 -2.15
N LEU A 28 14.36 0.95 -1.00
CA LEU A 28 14.18 -0.31 -0.28
C LEU A 28 13.03 -0.26 0.73
N GLU A 29 12.75 0.93 1.26
CA GLU A 29 11.70 1.16 2.24
C GLU A 29 10.93 2.43 1.90
N LEU A 30 9.62 2.30 1.78
CA LEU A 30 8.71 3.39 1.44
C LEU A 30 7.74 3.65 2.59
N TRP A 31 7.70 4.91 3.01
CA TRP A 31 6.67 5.43 3.90
C TRP A 31 5.72 6.27 3.06
N TRP A 32 4.48 5.80 2.89
CA TRP A 32 3.43 6.46 2.14
C TRP A 32 2.38 7.02 3.08
N ILE A 33 2.18 8.34 3.05
CA ILE A 33 1.21 9.03 3.89
C ILE A 33 0.14 9.66 2.98
N ASP A 34 -1.12 9.47 3.36
CA ASP A 34 -2.26 10.10 2.69
C ASP A 34 -3.35 10.51 3.70
N CYS A 35 -4.18 11.47 3.30
CA CYS A 35 -5.32 11.94 4.10
C CYS A 35 -6.62 11.20 3.77
N SER A 36 -6.68 10.57 2.60
CA SER A 36 -7.78 9.69 2.20
C SER A 36 -7.27 8.50 1.41
N MET A 37 -8.00 7.39 1.46
CA MET A 37 -7.74 6.20 0.66
C MET A 37 -8.90 5.92 -0.29
N GLU A 38 -9.31 6.97 -0.99
CA GLU A 38 -10.22 6.85 -2.12
C GLU A 38 -9.51 6.21 -3.31
N ARG A 39 -10.28 5.80 -4.32
CA ARG A 39 -9.75 5.11 -5.51
C ARG A 39 -8.54 5.82 -6.10
N GLU A 40 -8.58 7.15 -6.18
CA GLU A 40 -7.53 7.97 -6.77
C GLU A 40 -6.24 7.93 -5.94
N SER A 41 -6.36 8.03 -4.61
CA SER A 41 -5.22 7.90 -3.69
C SER A 41 -4.52 6.55 -3.83
N ILE A 42 -5.32 5.47 -3.91
CA ILE A 42 -4.80 4.11 -4.10
C ILE A 42 -4.09 4.03 -5.45
N ASN A 43 -4.71 4.54 -6.51
CA ASN A 43 -4.13 4.55 -7.84
C ASN A 43 -2.81 5.34 -7.90
N ALA A 44 -2.70 6.46 -7.17
CA ALA A 44 -1.47 7.23 -7.06
C ALA A 44 -0.36 6.42 -6.38
N LEU A 45 -0.66 5.74 -5.27
CA LEU A 45 0.27 4.83 -4.61
C LEU A 45 0.71 3.70 -5.56
N LEU A 46 -0.23 3.03 -6.22
CA LEU A 46 0.07 1.96 -7.18
C LEU A 46 0.99 2.47 -8.30
N CYS A 47 0.71 3.65 -8.87
CA CYS A 47 1.59 4.26 -9.87
C CYS A 47 3.00 4.53 -9.34
N PHE A 48 3.12 5.02 -8.10
CA PHE A 48 4.43 5.25 -7.49
C PHE A 48 5.21 3.94 -7.30
N LEU A 49 4.53 2.87 -6.87
CA LEU A 49 5.16 1.57 -6.63
C LEU A 49 5.78 0.95 -7.89
N LYS A 50 5.30 1.29 -9.09
CA LYS A 50 5.98 0.91 -10.35
C LYS A 50 7.41 1.39 -10.44
N LEU A 51 7.69 2.53 -9.82
CA LEU A 51 9.01 3.13 -9.82
C LEU A 51 9.95 2.43 -8.82
N CYS A 52 9.46 1.54 -7.96
CA CYS A 52 10.22 0.97 -6.85
C CYS A 52 10.26 -0.57 -6.93
N PRO A 53 10.87 -1.17 -7.97
CA PRO A 53 10.85 -2.63 -8.16
C PRO A 53 11.55 -3.39 -7.02
N ASN A 54 12.57 -2.79 -6.39
CA ASN A 54 13.37 -3.41 -5.33
C ASN A 54 12.82 -3.12 -3.92
N LEU A 55 11.56 -2.71 -3.82
CA LEU A 55 10.95 -2.31 -2.54
C LEU A 55 10.80 -3.53 -1.63
N LYS A 56 11.42 -3.48 -0.44
CA LYS A 56 11.36 -4.55 0.56
C LYS A 56 10.30 -4.31 1.63
N ARG A 57 10.04 -3.05 1.95
CA ARG A 57 9.08 -2.65 2.99
C ARG A 57 8.21 -1.51 2.51
N LEU A 58 6.90 -1.67 2.68
CA LEU A 58 5.89 -0.66 2.41
C LEU A 58 5.16 -0.31 3.71
N ASN A 59 5.30 0.91 4.19
CA ASN A 59 4.53 1.45 5.30
C ASN A 59 3.49 2.42 4.75
N ILE A 60 2.20 2.18 5.03
CA ILE A 60 1.08 2.99 4.58
C ILE A 60 0.39 3.56 5.82
N THR A 61 0.35 4.88 5.90
CA THR A 61 -0.30 5.60 6.99
C THR A 61 -1.41 6.47 6.45
N LEU A 62 -2.64 6.22 6.91
CA LEU A 62 -3.76 7.13 6.70
C LEU A 62 -3.81 8.12 7.86
N ASP A 63 -3.52 9.39 7.59
CA ASP A 63 -3.62 10.46 8.58
C ASP A 63 -4.61 11.52 8.07
N PRO A 64 -5.87 11.51 8.54
CA PRO A 64 -6.87 12.50 8.12
C PRO A 64 -6.49 13.96 8.44
N LYS A 65 -5.54 14.18 9.36
CA LYS A 65 -5.03 15.51 9.70
C LYS A 65 -3.84 15.90 8.83
N CYS A 66 -3.18 14.94 8.16
CA CYS A 66 -2.11 15.26 7.23
C CYS A 66 -2.70 15.97 6.01
N TYR A 67 -1.97 16.96 5.50
CA TYR A 67 -2.18 17.60 4.19
C TYR A 67 -3.63 17.54 3.68
N ASN A 68 -4.52 18.40 4.22
CA ASN A 68 -5.93 18.58 3.80
C ASN A 68 -6.02 19.14 2.37
N LEU A 69 -5.49 18.40 1.40
CA LEU A 69 -5.32 18.82 0.02
C LEU A 69 -6.18 17.93 -0.88
N PRO A 70 -7.02 18.53 -1.74
CA PRO A 70 -7.86 17.78 -2.66
C PRO A 70 -6.99 16.99 -3.64
N SER A 71 -7.50 15.86 -4.09
CA SER A 71 -6.91 15.11 -5.20
C SER A 71 -6.83 15.99 -6.45
N THR A 72 -5.77 15.83 -7.25
CA THR A 72 -5.67 16.51 -8.55
C THR A 72 -6.48 15.84 -9.66
N GLY A 73 -7.19 14.73 -9.37
CA GLY A 73 -8.01 13.97 -10.33
C GLY A 73 -7.20 13.19 -11.38
N LYS A 74 -5.86 13.26 -11.33
CA LYS A 74 -4.95 12.62 -12.29
C LYS A 74 -5.04 11.09 -12.30
N PHE A 75 -5.54 10.51 -11.22
CA PHE A 75 -5.63 9.07 -11.02
C PHE A 75 -7.08 8.57 -10.97
N SER A 76 -8.02 9.34 -11.52
CA SER A 76 -9.45 9.02 -11.61
C SER A 76 -9.74 7.78 -12.49
N THR A 77 -8.91 7.51 -13.49
CA THR A 77 -9.08 6.39 -14.43
C THR A 77 -8.38 5.11 -13.95
N SER A 78 -8.67 3.98 -14.61
CA SER A 78 -8.06 2.70 -14.28
C SER A 78 -6.56 2.75 -14.57
N VAL A 79 -5.76 2.72 -13.51
CA VAL A 79 -4.31 2.62 -13.60
C VAL A 79 -3.91 1.19 -13.90
N ILE A 80 -2.98 0.99 -14.85
CA ILE A 80 -2.31 -0.30 -15.06
C ILE A 80 -1.61 -0.64 -13.74
N VAL A 81 -1.92 -1.77 -13.14
CA VAL A 81 -1.28 -2.22 -11.89
C VAL A 81 0.22 -2.43 -12.15
N PRO A 82 1.13 -2.10 -11.21
CA PRO A 82 2.53 -2.51 -11.29
C PRO A 82 2.70 -3.99 -11.57
N ASP A 83 3.84 -4.34 -12.15
CA ASP A 83 4.33 -5.71 -12.07
C ASP A 83 4.55 -6.11 -10.60
N LYS A 84 4.75 -7.41 -10.37
CA LYS A 84 4.97 -7.94 -9.02
C LYS A 84 6.18 -7.28 -8.36
N LEU A 85 6.03 -6.94 -7.08
CA LEU A 85 7.12 -6.49 -6.22
C LEU A 85 7.71 -7.72 -5.53
N ASP A 86 8.52 -8.49 -6.25
CA ASP A 86 9.02 -9.79 -5.77
C ASP A 86 9.91 -9.64 -4.52
N ASP A 87 10.57 -8.50 -4.34
CA ASP A 87 11.39 -8.22 -3.16
C ASP A 87 10.59 -7.75 -1.94
N LEU A 88 9.28 -7.51 -2.09
CA LEU A 88 8.43 -7.00 -1.02
C LEU A 88 8.22 -8.07 0.05
N LYS A 89 8.67 -7.80 1.27
CA LYS A 89 8.59 -8.72 2.41
C LYS A 89 7.55 -8.32 3.43
N VAL A 90 7.34 -7.02 3.62
CA VAL A 90 6.48 -6.49 4.68
C VAL A 90 5.63 -5.32 4.17
N VAL A 91 4.35 -5.35 4.52
CA VAL A 91 3.41 -4.24 4.33
C VAL A 91 2.82 -3.84 5.68
N LYS A 92 3.14 -2.65 6.19
CA LYS A 92 2.54 -2.07 7.40
C LYS A 92 1.41 -1.13 6.98
N ILE A 93 0.23 -1.27 7.57
CA ILE A 93 -0.96 -0.47 7.27
C ILE A 93 -1.50 0.10 8.58
N GLU A 94 -1.62 1.42 8.68
CA GLU A 94 -2.00 2.13 9.91
C GLU A 94 -2.93 3.33 9.65
N GLY A 95 -3.64 3.77 10.70
CA GLY A 95 -4.46 4.98 10.67
C GLY A 95 -5.86 4.81 10.06
N PHE A 96 -6.28 3.57 9.80
CA PHE A 96 -7.61 3.26 9.27
C PHE A 96 -8.66 3.26 10.38
N ALA A 97 -9.80 3.91 10.12
CA ALA A 97 -10.89 4.03 11.08
C ALA A 97 -11.59 2.70 11.42
N ASN A 98 -11.48 1.70 10.53
CA ASN A 98 -12.05 0.37 10.74
C ASN A 98 -11.33 -0.70 9.91
N GLU A 99 -11.54 -1.95 10.31
CA GLU A 99 -10.96 -3.14 9.69
C GLU A 99 -11.42 -3.33 8.23
N GLU A 100 -12.65 -2.95 7.87
CA GLU A 100 -13.15 -3.12 6.50
C GLU A 100 -12.33 -2.31 5.48
N LYS A 101 -12.04 -1.05 5.81
CA LYS A 101 -11.22 -0.17 4.96
C LYS A 101 -9.78 -0.64 4.87
N GLU A 102 -9.23 -1.13 5.97
CA GLU A 102 -7.89 -1.71 6.02
C GLU A 102 -7.79 -2.99 5.16
N ASN A 103 -8.75 -3.91 5.31
CA ASN A 103 -8.82 -5.13 4.52
C ASN A 103 -9.02 -4.82 3.02
N PHE A 104 -9.81 -3.78 2.70
CA PHE A 104 -9.96 -3.30 1.33
C PHE A 104 -8.62 -2.82 0.74
N MET A 105 -7.83 -2.06 1.51
CA MET A 105 -6.51 -1.61 1.09
C MET A 105 -5.55 -2.76 0.85
N ALA A 106 -5.45 -3.68 1.81
CA ALA A 106 -4.62 -4.87 1.66
C ALA A 106 -5.03 -5.68 0.41
N ARG A 107 -6.34 -5.83 0.14
CA ARG A 107 -6.83 -6.49 -1.07
C ARG A 107 -6.40 -5.80 -2.37
N ARG A 108 -6.29 -4.47 -2.38
CA ARG A 108 -5.81 -3.73 -3.55
C ARG A 108 -4.32 -3.92 -3.83
N LEU A 109 -3.55 -4.31 -2.81
CA LEU A 109 -2.11 -4.58 -2.94
C LEU A 109 -1.80 -6.02 -3.36
N ILE A 110 -2.75 -6.95 -3.20
CA ILE A 110 -2.58 -8.37 -3.57
C ILE A 110 -1.98 -8.59 -4.95
N PRO A 111 -2.41 -7.89 -6.01
CA PRO A 111 -1.82 -8.09 -7.34
C PRO A 111 -0.32 -7.79 -7.42
N LEU A 112 0.22 -7.00 -6.47
CA LEU A 112 1.64 -6.67 -6.38
C LEU A 112 2.44 -7.78 -5.69
N PHE A 113 1.79 -8.66 -4.95
CA PHE A 113 2.46 -9.69 -4.19
C PHE A 113 2.92 -10.76 -5.17
N GLY A 114 4.25 -10.86 -5.30
CA GLY A 114 4.88 -11.97 -6.01
C GLY A 114 4.66 -13.30 -5.29
N GLU A 115 5.51 -14.27 -5.58
CA GLU A 115 5.46 -15.58 -4.92
C GLU A 115 5.77 -15.50 -3.42
N ASN A 116 6.56 -14.49 -3.01
CA ASN A 116 7.03 -14.29 -1.65
C ASN A 116 5.96 -13.86 -0.65
N ASN A 117 4.76 -13.45 -1.12
CA ASN A 117 3.59 -13.09 -0.33
C ASN A 117 3.91 -12.36 1.00
N PRO A 118 4.02 -11.02 0.99
CA PRO A 118 4.52 -10.27 2.14
C PRO A 118 3.65 -10.42 3.39
N VAL A 119 4.29 -10.28 4.54
CA VAL A 119 3.59 -10.18 5.82
C VAL A 119 2.89 -8.82 5.89
N ILE A 120 1.58 -8.84 6.13
CA ILE A 120 0.82 -7.61 6.40
C ILE A 120 0.79 -7.39 7.91
N ILE A 121 1.06 -6.15 8.31
CA ILE A 121 1.05 -5.73 9.71
C ILE A 121 0.00 -4.64 9.80
N SER A 122 -1.00 -4.87 10.64
CA SER A 122 -1.94 -3.83 11.04
C SER A 122 -2.27 -4.00 12.50
N LYS A 123 -2.21 -2.88 13.23
CA LYS A 123 -2.48 -2.80 14.67
C LYS A 123 -3.78 -2.02 14.94
N PRO A 124 -4.99 -2.54 14.63
CA PRO A 124 -6.19 -2.01 15.25
C PRO A 124 -6.08 -2.21 16.77
N ASN A 125 -6.15 -1.11 17.53
CA ASN A 125 -6.20 -1.11 19.01
C ASN A 125 -4.97 -1.70 19.74
N GLY A 126 -3.77 -1.60 19.17
CA GLY A 126 -2.51 -1.88 19.88
C GLY A 126 -2.11 -3.35 20.01
N LYS A 127 -2.96 -4.29 19.60
CA LYS A 127 -2.61 -5.70 19.41
C LYS A 127 -3.30 -6.23 18.17
N CYS A 128 -2.61 -6.25 17.02
CA CYS A 128 -2.96 -7.18 15.95
C CYS A 128 -1.83 -7.29 14.93
N LEU A 129 -1.71 -8.48 14.36
CA LEU A 129 -0.82 -8.86 13.26
C LEU A 129 -1.66 -9.76 12.35
N LYS A 130 -1.85 -9.37 11.09
CA LYS A 130 -2.70 -10.09 10.12
C LYS A 130 -1.85 -10.59 8.96
N HIS A 131 -1.54 -11.87 8.91
CA HIS A 131 -0.93 -12.46 7.73
C HIS A 131 -2.01 -12.71 6.64
N LEU A 132 -1.74 -12.27 5.41
CA LEU A 132 -2.61 -12.59 4.29
C LEU A 132 -2.23 -13.96 3.74
N VAL A 133 -3.09 -14.96 3.92
CA VAL A 133 -2.86 -16.31 3.42
C VAL A 133 -3.62 -16.52 2.12
N LYS A 134 -2.90 -16.95 1.08
CA LYS A 134 -3.52 -17.42 -0.16
C LYS A 134 -4.23 -18.75 0.11
N MET A 135 -5.53 -18.80 -0.12
CA MET A 135 -6.32 -20.02 0.05
C MET A 135 -6.36 -20.83 -1.25
N ALA A 136 -6.30 -22.16 -1.12
CA ALA A 136 -6.47 -23.08 -2.25
C ALA A 136 -7.88 -23.06 -2.86
N LYS A 137 -8.88 -22.53 -2.12
CA LYS A 137 -10.26 -22.36 -2.57
C LYS A 137 -10.75 -20.96 -2.24
N LEU A 138 -11.58 -20.40 -3.13
CA LEU A 138 -12.29 -19.14 -2.90
C LEU A 138 -13.17 -19.26 -1.65
N GLU A 139 -13.31 -18.17 -0.88
CA GLU A 139 -14.26 -18.14 0.24
C GLU A 139 -15.66 -18.57 -0.24
N LYS A 140 -16.43 -19.27 0.61
CA LYS A 140 -17.76 -19.83 0.28
C LYS A 140 -18.77 -18.79 -0.26
N LYS A 141 -18.47 -17.49 -0.13
CA LYS A 141 -19.21 -16.35 -0.71
C LYS A 141 -18.33 -15.34 -1.47
N GLY A 142 -17.05 -15.62 -1.73
CA GLY A 142 -16.07 -14.62 -2.17
C GLY A 142 -15.52 -14.83 -3.59
N LYS A 143 -15.24 -13.71 -4.28
CA LYS A 143 -14.50 -13.63 -5.55
C LYS A 143 -12.96 -13.73 -5.39
N TYR A 144 -12.43 -13.77 -4.17
CA TYR A 144 -11.00 -13.61 -3.89
C TYR A 144 -10.38 -14.86 -3.23
N PRO A 145 -9.21 -15.35 -3.71
CA PRO A 145 -8.56 -16.55 -3.18
C PRO A 145 -7.63 -16.25 -1.99
N TYR A 146 -7.95 -15.25 -1.18
CA TYR A 146 -7.12 -14.82 -0.05
C TYR A 146 -7.97 -14.57 1.19
N LYS A 147 -7.44 -14.94 2.35
CA LYS A 147 -8.04 -14.72 3.67
C LYS A 147 -7.00 -14.11 4.61
N PHE A 148 -7.44 -13.22 5.49
CA PHE A 148 -6.60 -12.73 6.58
C PHE A 148 -6.62 -13.71 7.75
N GLU A 149 -5.44 -14.11 8.21
CA GLU A 149 -5.27 -14.93 9.40
C GLU A 149 -4.44 -14.15 10.42
N MET A 150 -4.84 -14.21 11.68
CA MET A 150 -4.03 -13.62 12.75
C MET A 150 -2.81 -14.51 12.98
N VAL A 151 -1.65 -13.88 13.11
CA VAL A 151 -0.40 -14.59 13.45
C VAL A 151 0.17 -13.96 14.71
N GLU A 152 0.47 -14.80 15.69
CA GLU A 152 1.15 -14.39 16.92
C GLU A 152 2.67 -14.41 16.70
N ASN A 153 3.41 -13.56 17.41
CA ASN A 153 4.89 -13.54 17.46
C ASN A 153 5.63 -13.11 16.17
N VAL A 154 5.15 -12.08 15.47
CA VAL A 154 5.99 -11.40 14.48
C VAL A 154 6.90 -10.42 15.21
N ASP A 155 8.21 -10.51 15.00
CA ASP A 155 9.22 -9.63 15.62
C ASP A 155 8.84 -8.15 15.41
N GLU A 156 8.41 -7.48 16.47
CA GLU A 156 7.81 -6.14 16.47
C GLU A 156 8.83 -5.00 16.36
N ASN A 157 10.06 -5.26 15.91
CA ASN A 157 11.08 -4.24 15.65
C ASN A 157 10.72 -3.39 14.41
N PHE A 158 9.57 -2.73 14.46
CA PHE A 158 9.06 -1.81 13.45
C PHE A 158 9.03 -0.43 14.08
N PRO A 159 9.82 0.53 13.58
CA PRO A 159 9.70 1.90 14.04
C PRO A 159 8.27 2.40 13.78
N ASP A 160 7.73 3.14 14.73
CA ASP A 160 6.52 3.90 14.51
C ASP A 160 6.81 5.12 13.65
N HIS A 161 5.79 5.54 12.90
CA HIS A 161 5.94 6.74 12.10
C HIS A 161 6.06 7.95 13.03
N VAL A 162 7.14 8.72 12.92
CA VAL A 162 7.42 9.92 13.74
C VAL A 162 6.31 10.99 13.69
N HIS A 163 5.38 10.90 12.73
CA HIS A 163 4.26 11.83 12.58
C HIS A 163 2.98 11.42 13.31
N ILE A 164 2.89 10.19 13.82
CA ILE A 164 1.83 9.78 14.76
C ILE A 164 2.29 10.17 16.17
N ASN A 165 2.12 11.45 16.50
CA ASN A 165 1.91 11.81 17.90
C ASN A 165 0.42 11.62 18.17
N ILE A 166 0.08 10.55 18.89
CA ILE A 166 -1.25 10.29 19.42
C ILE A 166 -1.62 11.41 20.41
#